data_AF-A0AA34Z107-F1
#
_entry.id   AF-A0AA34Z107-F1
#
_cell.length_a   1.000
_cell.length_b   1.000
_cell.length_c   1.000
_cell.angle_alpha   90.00
_cell.angle_beta   90.00
_cell.angle_gamma   90.00
#
_symmetry.space_group_name_H-M   'P 1'
#
loop_
_entity.id
_entity.type
_entity.pdbx_description
1 polymer ?
#
loop_
_entity_poly.entity_id
_entity_poly.type
_entity_poly.pdbx_seq_one_letter_code
_entity_poly.pdbx_strand_id
1 'polypeptide(L)'
;MIFDKHYGEQTAYITMNGIEPFANSTPIDICFLGKKFKKVLTANDIKCGSYMNVAYEKPQQFQEGSVLKWKLRTDETSVYLIEEKKLFVKGKHFWVYCVGIME
;
A
#
# COMPACT_ATOMS: atom_id res chain seq x y z
N MET A 1 13.29 19.12 2.22
CA MET A 1 12.41 18.04 1.74
C MET A 1 11.44 17.72 2.87
N ILE A 2 10.14 17.70 2.59
CA ILE A 2 9.13 17.28 3.58
C ILE A 2 9.14 15.75 3.59
N PHE A 3 9.70 15.16 4.65
CA PHE A 3 9.88 13.71 4.78
C PHE A 3 8.61 12.98 5.25
N ASP A 4 7.61 13.70 5.75
CA ASP A 4 6.33 13.13 6.17
C ASP A 4 5.29 13.26 5.05
N LYS A 5 5.27 12.27 4.16
CA LYS A 5 4.21 12.08 3.17
C LYS A 5 3.27 10.97 3.63
N HIS A 6 2.54 11.24 4.70
CA HIS A 6 1.50 10.38 5.25
C HIS A 6 0.16 11.09 5.26
N TYR A 7 -0.92 10.33 5.19
CA TYR A 7 -2.28 10.89 5.23
C TYR A 7 -2.67 11.48 6.59
N GLY A 8 -1.90 11.22 7.65
CA GLY A 8 -2.14 11.80 8.98
C GLY A 8 -3.55 11.51 9.47
N GLU A 9 -4.30 12.55 9.82
CA GLU A 9 -5.71 12.47 10.25
C GLU A 9 -6.64 11.87 9.20
N GLN A 10 -6.27 11.91 7.90
CA GLN A 10 -7.10 11.33 6.85
C GLN A 10 -7.07 9.80 6.85
N THR A 11 -6.12 9.17 7.55
CA THR A 11 -6.00 7.70 7.63
C THR A 11 -7.29 7.03 8.12
N ALA A 12 -8.03 7.68 9.03
CA ALA A 12 -9.30 7.17 9.55
C ALA A 12 -10.42 7.08 8.50
N TYR A 13 -10.24 7.70 7.33
CA TYR A 13 -11.17 7.62 6.20
C TYR A 13 -10.67 6.70 5.09
N ILE A 14 -9.54 6.02 5.30
CA ILE A 14 -8.97 5.07 4.36
C ILE A 14 -9.46 3.67 4.71
N THR A 15 -9.79 2.88 3.70
CA THR A 15 -9.93 1.43 3.87
C THR A 15 -9.22 0.69 2.74
N MET A 16 -8.64 -0.46 3.06
CA MET A 16 -8.23 -1.44 2.05
C MET A 16 -9.07 -2.70 2.26
N ASN A 17 -9.86 -3.03 1.24
CA ASN A 17 -10.88 -4.08 1.26
C ASN A 17 -11.84 -3.96 2.46
N GLY A 18 -12.21 -2.72 2.84
CA GLY A 18 -13.10 -2.44 3.97
C GLY A 18 -12.43 -2.40 5.34
N ILE A 19 -11.11 -2.62 5.43
CA ILE A 19 -10.36 -2.62 6.68
C ILE A 19 -9.55 -1.33 6.83
N GLU A 20 -9.78 -0.61 7.92
CA GLU A 20 -9.05 0.61 8.27
C GLU A 20 -7.58 0.29 8.60
N PRO A 21 -6.61 0.94 7.94
CA PRO A 21 -5.20 0.76 8.25
C PRO A 21 -4.77 1.58 9.45
N PHE A 22 -3.70 1.13 10.11
CA PHE A 22 -3.03 1.93 11.14
C PHE A 22 -2.34 3.16 10.53
N ALA A 23 -1.73 3.00 9.36
CA ALA A 23 -1.09 4.08 8.62
C ALA A 23 -1.08 3.79 7.12
N ASN A 24 -1.07 4.84 6.31
CA ASN A 24 -0.91 4.75 4.86
C ASN A 24 0.05 5.86 4.39
N SER A 25 1.04 5.54 3.56
CA SER A 25 1.82 6.57 2.87
C SER A 25 0.99 7.23 1.79
N THR A 26 1.29 8.47 1.39
CA THR A 26 0.74 8.99 0.13
C THR A 26 1.31 8.20 -1.06
N PRO A 27 0.74 8.34 -2.27
CA PRO A 27 1.32 7.78 -3.48
C PRO A 27 2.77 8.25 -3.68
N ILE A 28 3.62 7.31 -4.08
CA ILE A 28 5.03 7.50 -4.42
C ILE A 28 5.19 7.10 -5.89
N ASP A 29 5.91 7.91 -6.65
CA ASP A 29 6.16 7.63 -8.07
C ASP A 29 6.84 6.26 -8.26
N ILE A 30 6.36 5.49 -9.22
CA ILE A 30 6.84 4.13 -9.49
C ILE A 30 8.35 4.08 -9.80
N CYS A 31 8.98 5.19 -10.24
CA CYS A 31 10.42 5.25 -10.47
C CYS A 31 11.23 4.92 -9.21
N PHE A 32 10.72 5.22 -8.01
CA PHE A 32 11.37 4.92 -6.71
C PHE A 32 11.15 3.48 -6.23
N LEU A 33 10.27 2.72 -6.89
CA LEU A 33 10.04 1.32 -6.53
C LEU A 33 11.27 0.46 -6.90
N GLY A 34 11.66 -0.42 -5.98
CA GLY A 34 12.80 -1.32 -6.17
C GLY A 34 12.64 -2.24 -7.39
N LYS A 35 13.75 -2.53 -8.09
CA LYS A 35 13.76 -3.33 -9.33
C LYS A 35 13.11 -4.71 -9.18
N LYS A 36 13.24 -5.35 -8.01
CA LYS A 36 12.57 -6.62 -7.69
C LYS A 36 11.05 -6.52 -7.88
N PHE A 37 10.45 -5.47 -7.35
CA PHE A 37 9.00 -5.25 -7.35
C PHE A 37 8.47 -4.82 -8.71
N LYS A 38 9.22 -3.98 -9.43
CA LYS A 38 8.90 -3.64 -10.83
C LYS A 38 8.81 -4.88 -11.71
N LYS A 39 9.70 -5.87 -11.51
CA LYS A 39 9.61 -7.16 -12.23
C LYS A 39 8.35 -7.94 -11.90
N VAL A 40 7.87 -7.91 -10.66
CA VAL A 40 6.59 -8.55 -10.27
C VAL A 40 5.45 -7.91 -11.05
N LEU A 41 5.40 -6.58 -11.12
CA LEU A 41 4.36 -5.86 -11.87
C LEU A 41 4.39 -6.21 -13.36
N THR A 42 5.56 -6.15 -14.00
CA THR A 42 5.71 -6.52 -15.43
C THR A 42 5.35 -7.97 -15.70
N ALA A 43 5.74 -8.91 -14.83
CA ALA A 43 5.43 -10.33 -15.02
C ALA A 43 3.94 -10.65 -14.94
N ASN A 44 3.16 -9.80 -14.26
CA ASN A 44 1.72 -9.95 -14.09
C ASN A 44 0.91 -8.96 -14.96
N ASP A 45 1.56 -8.29 -15.92
CA ASP A 45 0.95 -7.27 -16.80
C ASP A 45 0.21 -6.14 -16.05
N ILE A 46 0.73 -5.76 -14.87
CA ILE A 46 0.16 -4.69 -14.05
C ILE A 46 0.79 -3.36 -14.42
N LYS A 47 -0.04 -2.40 -14.82
CA LYS A 47 0.34 -1.01 -15.10
C LYS A 47 0.00 -0.12 -13.90
N CYS A 48 0.98 0.62 -13.41
CA CYS A 48 0.82 1.59 -12.34
C CYS A 48 1.89 2.68 -12.46
N GLY A 49 1.48 3.95 -12.40
CA GLY A 49 2.40 5.10 -12.31
C GLY A 49 2.88 5.39 -10.88
N SER A 50 2.23 4.81 -9.87
CA SER A 50 2.57 5.03 -8.46
C SER A 50 2.28 3.82 -7.57
N TYR A 51 2.88 3.82 -6.38
CA TYR A 51 2.69 2.81 -5.34
C TYR A 51 2.57 3.45 -3.96
N MET A 52 2.07 2.71 -2.99
CA MET A 52 1.98 3.14 -1.58
C MET A 52 2.14 1.97 -0.62
N ASN A 53 2.43 2.29 0.64
CA ASN A 53 2.50 1.33 1.72
C ASN A 53 1.32 1.51 2.68
N VAL A 54 0.65 0.41 2.98
CA VAL A 54 -0.47 0.34 3.92
C VAL A 54 -0.05 -0.52 5.11
N ALA A 55 -0.14 -0.01 6.33
CA ALA A 55 0.35 -0.68 7.53
C ALA A 55 -0.80 -1.02 8.49
N TYR A 56 -0.70 -2.20 9.11
CA TYR A 56 -1.62 -2.69 10.13
C TYR A 56 -0.85 -3.20 11.36
N GLU A 57 -1.45 -3.12 12.54
CA GLU A 57 -0.86 -3.70 13.77
C GLU A 57 -1.00 -5.25 13.80
N LYS A 58 -1.90 -5.81 12.99
CA LYS A 58 -2.16 -7.24 12.86
C LYS A 58 -2.07 -7.68 11.39
N PRO A 59 -1.71 -8.94 11.10
CA PRO A 59 -1.72 -9.43 9.73
C PRO A 59 -3.18 -9.45 9.22
N GLN A 60 -3.34 -9.13 7.95
CA GLN A 60 -4.60 -9.22 7.23
C GLN A 60 -4.57 -10.43 6.31
N GLN A 61 -5.73 -11.00 6.00
CA GLN A 61 -5.86 -12.14 5.08
C GLN A 61 -5.85 -11.68 3.61
N PHE A 62 -4.88 -10.84 3.25
CA PHE A 62 -4.66 -10.43 1.87
C PHE A 62 -3.67 -11.38 1.18
N GLN A 63 -3.85 -11.61 -0.11
CA GLN A 63 -2.98 -12.50 -0.87
C GLN A 63 -2.07 -11.70 -1.79
N GLU A 64 -0.75 -11.93 -1.74
CA GLU A 64 0.17 -11.34 -2.71
C GLU A 64 -0.26 -11.68 -4.14
N GLY A 65 -0.24 -10.67 -5.02
CA GLY A 65 -0.73 -10.77 -6.38
C GLY A 65 -2.25 -10.58 -6.54
N SER A 66 -3.00 -10.37 -5.47
CA SER A 66 -4.43 -10.02 -5.56
C SER A 66 -4.64 -8.53 -5.85
N VAL A 67 -5.78 -8.23 -6.48
CA VAL A 67 -6.30 -6.87 -6.60
C VAL A 67 -7.24 -6.60 -5.44
N LEU A 68 -6.98 -5.52 -4.71
CA LEU A 68 -7.76 -5.07 -3.57
C LEU A 68 -8.44 -3.74 -3.90
N LYS A 69 -9.53 -3.44 -3.19
CA LYS A 69 -10.19 -2.13 -3.25
C LYS A 69 -9.59 -1.20 -2.22
N TRP A 70 -8.98 -0.12 -2.64
CA TRP A 70 -8.55 0.96 -1.75
C TRP A 70 -9.55 2.11 -1.82
N LYS A 71 -9.90 2.69 -0.68
CA LYS A 71 -10.80 3.84 -0.62
C LYS A 71 -10.24 4.94 0.25
N LEU A 72 -10.54 6.18 -0.12
CA LEU A 72 -10.45 7.36 0.74
C LEU A 72 -11.79 8.10 0.67
N ARG A 73 -12.56 8.09 1.75
CA ARG A 73 -13.93 8.64 1.79
C ARG A 73 -14.81 8.01 0.71
N THR A 74 -15.18 8.78 -0.31
CA THR A 74 -16.01 8.37 -1.46
C THR A 74 -15.19 7.87 -2.64
N ASP A 75 -13.90 8.17 -2.68
CA ASP A 75 -13.03 7.82 -3.80
C ASP A 75 -12.57 6.37 -3.63
N GLU A 76 -12.72 5.57 -4.68
CA GLU A 76 -12.34 4.17 -4.73
C GLU A 76 -11.37 3.94 -5.89
N THR A 77 -10.31 3.17 -5.66
CA THR A 77 -9.41 2.70 -6.71
C THR A 77 -9.00 1.25 -6.48
N SER A 78 -8.66 0.56 -7.57
CA SER A 78 -8.04 -0.76 -7.51
C SER A 78 -6.56 -0.64 -7.21
N VAL A 79 -6.06 -1.51 -6.33
CA VAL A 79 -4.63 -1.60 -6.01
C VAL A 79 -4.17 -3.04 -6.10
N TYR A 80 -2.99 -3.26 -6.66
CA TYR A 80 -2.38 -4.58 -6.78
C TYR A 80 -1.42 -4.82 -5.62
N LEU A 81 -1.62 -5.90 -4.85
CA LEU A 81 -0.74 -6.25 -3.73
C LEU A 81 0.57 -6.86 -4.23
N ILE A 82 1.66 -6.10 -4.10
CA ILE A 82 2.98 -6.48 -4.60
C ILE A 82 3.74 -7.36 -3.60
N GLU A 83 3.75 -6.97 -2.33
CA GLU A 83 4.48 -7.67 -1.26
C GLU A 83 3.84 -7.37 0.10
N GLU A 84 3.83 -8.36 0.97
CA GLU A 84 3.59 -8.22 2.41
C GLU A 84 4.91 -8.35 3.19
N LYS A 85 5.11 -7.49 4.18
CA LYS A 85 6.28 -7.57 5.05
C LYS A 85 5.98 -7.19 6.49
N LYS A 86 6.45 -8.02 7.43
CA LYS A 86 6.48 -7.69 8.85
C LYS A 86 7.69 -6.81 9.18
N LEU A 87 7.44 -5.64 9.77
CA LEU A 87 8.47 -4.70 10.23
C LEU A 87 8.42 -4.55 11.75
N PHE A 88 9.57 -4.27 12.36
CA PHE A 88 9.69 -3.89 13.77
C PHE A 88 10.16 -2.44 13.87
N VAL A 89 9.30 -1.57 14.40
CA VAL A 89 9.53 -0.12 14.47
C VAL A 89 9.26 0.34 15.89
N LYS A 90 10.28 0.89 16.55
CA LYS A 90 10.18 1.50 17.89
C LYS A 90 9.44 0.63 18.92
N GLY A 91 9.77 -0.67 18.98
CA GLY A 91 9.16 -1.58 19.96
C GLY A 91 7.85 -2.24 19.53
N LYS A 92 7.30 -1.89 18.36
CA LYS A 92 6.06 -2.47 17.83
C LYS A 92 6.28 -3.19 16.52
N HIS A 93 5.48 -4.24 16.30
CA HIS A 93 5.43 -4.94 15.01
C HIS A 93 4.31 -4.37 14.16
N PHE A 94 4.58 -4.19 12.87
CA PHE A 94 3.60 -3.80 11.86
C PHE A 94 3.66 -4.75 10.68
N TRP A 95 2.51 -4.97 10.07
CA TRP A 95 2.36 -5.68 8.81
C TRP A 95 2.13 -4.65 7.71
N VAL A 96 3.11 -4.52 6.82
CA VAL A 96 3.14 -3.51 5.77
C VAL A 96 2.90 -4.18 4.42
N TYR A 97 1.92 -3.65 3.71
CA TYR A 97 1.48 -4.10 2.40
C TYR A 97 1.89 -3.04 1.38
N CYS A 98 2.80 -3.41 0.47
CA CYS A 98 3.21 -2.57 -0.66
C CYS A 98 2.24 -2.81 -1.80
N VAL A 99 1.52 -1.76 -2.22
CA VAL A 99 0.49 -1.87 -3.26
C VAL A 99 0.77 -0.91 -4.42
N GLY A 100 0.61 -1.39 -5.65
CA GLY A 100 0.63 -0.56 -6.85
C GLY A 100 -0.76 0.03 -7.11
N ILE A 101 -0.85 1.33 -7.39
CA ILE A 101 -2.13 2.00 -7.71
C ILE A 101 -2.40 1.78 -9.19
N MET A 102 -3.48 1.05 -9.50
CA MET A 102 -3.84 0.72 -10.87
C MET A 102 -4.48 1.94 -11.56
N GLU A 103 -4.17 2.12 -12.84
CA GLU A 103 -4.73 3.17 -13.73
C GLU A 103 -5.85 2.62 -14.61
#